data_AF-A0A524MQY0-F1
#
_entry.id   AF-A0A524MQY0-F1
#
_cell.length_a   1.000
_cell.length_b   1.000
_cell.length_c   1.000
_cell.angle_alpha   90.00
_cell.angle_beta   90.00
_cell.angle_gamma   90.00
#
_symmetry.space_group_name_H-M   'P 1'
#
loop_
_entity.id
_entity.type
_entity.pdbx_description
1 polymer ?
#
loop_
_entity_poly.entity_id
_entity_poly.type
_entity_poly.pdbx_seq_one_letter_code
_entity_poly.pdbx_strand_id
1 'polypeptide(L)'
;MRSLAAKMKKGCIVALLIAVAVSAGVFIGLPAWWRTTRHAAGEQFRRDAVRQIQEWAEAGWEYEHIAFLAEQHERTQGQVWLADHLIRMHSGEWIVYFAECSKANPRIADIFIGRGSDGRWYYSTYHFCVGMITMWERPRTLADFVNEYSMCEFDGDIGATFGNTVALMPPQRREPRTYDSGIQPGLPDLGPIQRVATAAIPIATNSDPDLAGHGLDFFSIRYEHRFGESGSATGVEYTAIYRDSTLSGGNATGIDIDLRDSTAYLKTQEGGSLWSSEIDGEPKVPEGKLMQIGLSAITSFWPQIHSSRLSLEEIVCTDPMFWETYSVTYRLKVQIADVAQAAPDTLIELRVTTNGLVLEKDIEWRGTDR
;
A
#
# COMPACT_ATOMS: atom_id res chain seq x y z
N MET A 1 -70.22 43.66 -16.01
CA MET A 1 -69.56 42.61 -15.17
C MET A 1 -69.24 41.29 -15.89
N ARG A 2 -70.06 40.73 -16.80
CA ARG A 2 -69.74 39.47 -17.51
C ARG A 2 -68.53 39.53 -18.47
N SER A 3 -68.21 40.71 -19.03
CA SER A 3 -67.09 40.92 -19.98
C SER A 3 -65.70 40.89 -19.34
N LEU A 4 -65.56 41.34 -18.08
CA LEU A 4 -64.29 41.36 -17.34
C LEU A 4 -63.88 39.95 -16.86
N ALA A 5 -64.84 39.14 -16.42
CA ALA A 5 -64.57 37.76 -15.99
C ALA A 5 -64.08 36.85 -17.14
N ALA A 6 -64.56 37.07 -18.37
CA ALA A 6 -64.11 36.33 -19.54
C ALA A 6 -62.68 36.73 -19.99
N LYS A 7 -62.32 38.02 -19.86
CA LYS A 7 -60.95 38.49 -20.12
C LYS A 7 -59.95 38.00 -19.07
N MET A 8 -60.33 37.96 -17.80
CA MET A 8 -59.51 37.39 -16.72
C MET A 8 -59.22 35.90 -16.93
N LYS A 9 -60.23 35.11 -17.32
CA LYS A 9 -60.04 33.67 -17.62
C LYS A 9 -59.07 33.43 -18.78
N LYS A 10 -59.13 34.25 -19.84
CA LYS A 10 -58.19 34.16 -20.97
C LYS A 10 -56.77 34.54 -20.56
N GLY A 11 -56.59 35.59 -19.75
CA GLY A 11 -55.29 35.98 -19.21
C GLY A 11 -54.65 34.90 -18.34
N CYS A 12 -55.43 34.27 -17.44
CA CYS A 12 -54.94 33.17 -16.61
C CYS A 12 -54.54 31.92 -17.41
N ILE A 13 -55.30 31.56 -18.46
CA ILE A 13 -54.97 30.42 -19.32
C ILE A 13 -53.66 30.68 -20.08
N VAL A 14 -53.47 31.88 -20.63
CA VAL A 14 -52.23 32.24 -21.33
C VAL A 14 -51.04 32.24 -20.38
N ALA A 15 -51.18 32.79 -19.17
CA ALA A 15 -50.12 32.78 -18.17
C ALA A 15 -49.74 31.34 -17.72
N LEU A 16 -50.74 30.45 -17.56
CA LEU A 16 -50.51 29.04 -17.23
C LEU A 16 -49.75 28.32 -18.35
N LEU A 17 -50.12 28.54 -19.62
CA LEU A 17 -49.43 27.94 -20.76
C LEU A 17 -47.98 28.41 -20.88
N ILE A 18 -47.73 29.71 -20.63
CA ILE A 18 -46.35 30.25 -20.58
C ILE A 18 -45.57 29.62 -19.42
N ALA A 19 -46.17 29.50 -18.23
CA ALA A 19 -45.52 28.88 -17.08
C ALA A 19 -45.18 27.40 -17.34
N VAL A 20 -46.08 26.65 -17.99
CA VAL A 20 -45.83 25.26 -18.39
C VAL A 20 -44.75 25.17 -19.46
N ALA A 21 -44.74 26.04 -20.46
CA ALA A 21 -43.71 26.06 -21.49
C ALA A 21 -42.32 26.42 -20.94
N VAL A 22 -42.24 27.40 -20.03
CA VAL A 22 -41.01 27.76 -19.33
C VAL A 22 -40.55 26.60 -18.44
N SER A 23 -41.48 25.97 -17.70
CA SER A 23 -41.17 24.81 -16.88
C SER A 23 -40.66 23.64 -17.74
N ALA A 24 -41.30 23.32 -18.86
CA ALA A 24 -40.85 22.28 -19.78
C ALA A 24 -39.47 22.60 -20.38
N GLY A 25 -39.21 23.86 -20.76
CA GLY A 25 -37.88 24.30 -21.22
C GLY A 25 -36.80 24.15 -20.14
N VAL A 26 -37.12 24.46 -18.88
CA VAL A 26 -36.22 24.32 -17.74
C VAL A 26 -35.99 22.86 -17.35
N PHE A 27 -37.05 22.04 -17.30
CA PHE A 27 -36.96 20.64 -16.85
C PHE A 27 -36.51 19.65 -17.93
N ILE A 28 -36.63 20.00 -19.21
CA ILE A 28 -36.23 19.11 -20.33
C ILE A 28 -35.02 19.67 -21.08
N GLY A 29 -35.03 20.97 -21.40
CA GLY A 29 -34.00 21.62 -22.19
C GLY A 29 -32.66 21.76 -21.45
N LEU A 30 -32.68 22.19 -20.18
CA LEU A 30 -31.45 22.31 -19.39
C LEU A 30 -30.76 20.97 -19.14
N PRO A 31 -31.45 19.88 -18.75
CA PRO A 31 -30.79 18.58 -18.59
C PRO A 31 -30.24 18.01 -19.89
N ALA A 32 -30.93 18.20 -21.03
CA ALA A 32 -30.45 17.74 -22.33
C ALA A 32 -29.20 18.50 -22.78
N TRP A 33 -29.21 19.84 -22.69
CA TRP A 33 -28.05 20.68 -22.98
C TRP A 33 -26.88 20.41 -22.02
N TRP A 34 -27.17 20.18 -20.75
CA TRP A 34 -26.14 19.80 -19.78
C TRP A 34 -25.53 18.44 -20.13
N ARG A 35 -26.32 17.44 -20.52
CA ARG A 35 -25.81 16.14 -20.97
C ARG A 35 -24.93 16.25 -22.21
N THR A 36 -25.33 17.02 -23.22
CA THR A 36 -24.54 17.17 -24.45
C THR A 36 -23.23 17.90 -24.21
N THR A 37 -23.25 18.96 -23.39
CA THR A 37 -22.03 19.69 -23.02
C THR A 37 -21.08 18.86 -22.17
N ARG A 38 -21.59 18.04 -21.23
CA ARG A 38 -20.78 17.07 -20.47
C ARG A 38 -20.15 16.02 -21.37
N HIS A 39 -20.93 15.45 -22.28
CA HIS A 39 -20.44 14.44 -23.20
C HIS A 39 -19.33 15.00 -24.10
N ALA A 40 -19.53 16.19 -24.66
CA ALA A 40 -18.53 16.86 -25.50
C ALA A 40 -17.23 17.17 -24.74
N ALA A 41 -17.35 17.69 -23.51
CA ALA A 41 -16.19 17.98 -22.68
C ALA A 41 -15.41 16.71 -22.31
N GLY A 42 -16.11 15.64 -21.94
CA GLY A 42 -15.49 14.35 -21.64
C GLY A 42 -14.83 13.69 -22.85
N GLU A 43 -15.44 13.75 -24.03
CA GLU A 43 -14.84 13.27 -25.29
C GLU A 43 -13.58 14.06 -25.67
N GLN A 44 -13.62 15.38 -25.49
CA GLN A 44 -12.47 16.22 -25.77
C GLN A 44 -11.31 15.92 -24.81
N PHE A 45 -11.58 15.86 -23.51
CA PHE A 45 -10.57 15.52 -22.50
C PHE A 45 -9.89 14.17 -22.81
N ARG A 46 -10.69 13.14 -23.14
CA ARG A 46 -10.15 11.80 -23.47
C ARG A 46 -9.19 11.86 -24.65
N ARG A 47 -9.57 12.57 -25.73
CA ARG A 47 -8.73 12.71 -26.93
C ARG A 47 -7.44 13.46 -26.64
N ASP A 48 -7.54 14.55 -25.89
CA ASP A 48 -6.37 15.34 -25.52
C ASP A 48 -5.43 14.54 -24.61
N ALA A 49 -5.96 13.81 -23.62
CA ALA A 49 -5.20 12.94 -22.72
C ALA A 49 -4.43 11.84 -23.47
N VAL A 50 -5.11 11.05 -24.32
CA VAL A 50 -4.47 9.97 -25.10
C VAL A 50 -3.39 10.54 -26.02
N ARG A 51 -3.69 11.62 -26.74
CA ARG A 51 -2.71 12.26 -27.63
C ARG A 51 -1.47 12.69 -26.86
N GLN A 52 -1.65 13.36 -25.73
CA GLN A 52 -0.53 13.90 -24.96
C GLN A 52 0.30 12.81 -24.26
N ILE A 53 -0.34 11.77 -23.72
CA ILE A 53 0.36 10.60 -23.17
C ILE A 53 1.17 9.90 -24.26
N GLN A 54 0.62 9.77 -25.48
CA GLN A 54 1.33 9.18 -26.60
C GLN A 54 2.56 10.02 -27.00
N GLU A 55 2.40 11.35 -27.11
CA GLU A 55 3.50 12.27 -27.40
C GLU A 55 4.64 12.16 -26.37
N TRP A 56 4.31 12.02 -25.08
CA TRP A 56 5.30 11.85 -24.02
C TRP A 56 6.02 10.50 -24.08
N ALA A 57 5.26 9.41 -24.22
CA ALA A 57 5.82 8.05 -24.28
C ALA A 57 6.71 7.84 -25.52
N GLU A 58 6.42 8.49 -26.65
CA GLU A 58 7.26 8.42 -27.85
C GLU A 58 8.53 9.27 -27.73
N ALA A 59 8.47 10.37 -26.97
CA ALA A 59 9.61 11.25 -26.74
C ALA A 59 10.59 10.71 -25.69
N GLY A 60 10.26 9.62 -24.99
CA GLY A 60 11.04 9.12 -23.85
C GLY A 60 11.03 10.07 -22.65
N TRP A 61 10.02 10.94 -22.57
CA TRP A 61 9.85 11.97 -21.54
C TRP A 61 9.78 11.38 -20.13
N GLU A 62 9.27 10.16 -20.03
CA GLU A 62 9.21 9.39 -18.79
C GLU A 62 10.59 9.14 -18.19
N TYR A 63 11.64 8.92 -18.99
CA TYR A 63 12.97 8.62 -18.47
C TYR A 63 13.61 9.85 -17.83
N GLU A 64 13.40 11.04 -18.41
CA GLU A 64 13.84 12.31 -17.84
C GLU A 64 13.10 12.58 -16.51
N HIS A 65 11.80 12.29 -16.44
CA HIS A 65 11.01 12.50 -15.23
C HIS A 65 11.26 11.44 -14.15
N ILE A 66 11.55 10.19 -14.52
CA ILE A 66 11.99 9.14 -13.60
C ILE A 66 13.36 9.50 -13.01
N ALA A 67 14.29 10.01 -13.84
CA ALA A 67 15.59 10.49 -13.38
C ALA A 67 15.45 11.71 -12.46
N PHE A 68 14.58 12.66 -12.81
CA PHE A 68 14.26 13.81 -11.96
C PHE A 68 13.67 13.38 -10.60
N LEU A 69 12.72 12.45 -10.60
CA LEU A 69 12.19 11.88 -9.35
C LEU A 69 13.30 11.20 -8.54
N ALA A 70 14.20 10.45 -9.16
CA ALA A 70 15.33 9.84 -8.47
C ALA A 70 16.29 10.88 -7.86
N GLU A 71 16.54 12.02 -8.51
CA GLU A 71 17.39 13.10 -7.97
C GLU A 71 16.70 13.86 -6.82
N GLN A 72 15.37 14.06 -6.90
CA GLN A 72 14.61 14.67 -5.80
C GLN A 72 14.59 13.80 -4.55
N HIS A 73 14.70 12.47 -4.68
CA HIS A 73 14.76 11.52 -3.56
C HIS A 73 15.95 11.79 -2.63
N GLU A 74 17.07 12.21 -3.20
CA GLU A 74 18.27 12.55 -2.41
C GLU A 74 18.11 13.86 -1.63
N ARG A 75 17.14 14.71 -1.98
CA ARG A 75 16.97 16.06 -1.41
C ARG A 75 15.79 16.20 -0.45
N THR A 76 14.73 15.40 -0.58
CA THR A 76 13.52 15.51 0.25
C THR A 76 12.88 14.15 0.52
N GLN A 77 12.60 13.85 1.80
CA GLN A 77 11.86 12.65 2.26
C GLN A 77 10.34 12.67 1.89
N GLY A 78 9.97 13.23 0.73
CA GLY A 78 8.57 13.37 0.26
C GLY A 78 8.04 12.16 -0.52
N GLN A 79 6.84 12.29 -1.14
CA GLN A 79 6.27 11.26 -2.04
C GLN A 79 7.03 11.20 -3.38
N VAL A 80 8.25 10.67 -3.37
CA VAL A 80 9.19 10.70 -4.51
C VAL A 80 8.84 9.75 -5.68
N TRP A 81 7.63 9.23 -5.65
CA TRP A 81 7.12 8.22 -6.57
C TRP A 81 5.89 8.71 -7.36
N LEU A 82 5.46 9.93 -7.07
CA LEU A 82 4.32 10.58 -7.71
C LEU A 82 4.77 11.94 -8.26
N ALA A 83 4.61 12.13 -9.57
CA ALA A 83 4.68 13.43 -10.23
C ALA A 83 3.31 13.72 -10.89
N ASP A 84 3.13 14.96 -11.36
CA ASP A 84 1.85 15.44 -11.91
C ASP A 84 1.22 14.53 -12.97
N HIS A 85 2.04 13.83 -13.75
CA HIS A 85 1.62 12.94 -14.84
C HIS A 85 2.30 11.58 -14.85
N LEU A 86 3.00 11.22 -13.76
CA LEU A 86 3.76 9.97 -13.70
C LEU A 86 3.63 9.37 -12.31
N ILE A 87 3.24 8.11 -12.24
CA ILE A 87 3.31 7.30 -11.02
C ILE A 87 4.38 6.26 -11.27
N ARG A 88 5.33 6.16 -10.35
CA ARG A 88 6.39 5.15 -10.35
C ARG A 88 6.16 4.14 -9.23
N MET A 89 6.18 2.87 -9.55
CA MET A 89 5.89 1.76 -8.65
C MET A 89 7.17 1.30 -7.96
N HIS A 90 7.08 0.58 -6.84
CA HIS A 90 8.28 0.07 -6.16
C HIS A 90 9.16 -0.80 -7.06
N SER A 91 8.54 -1.62 -7.92
CA SER A 91 9.20 -2.45 -8.93
C SER A 91 10.01 -1.67 -9.97
N GLY A 92 9.85 -0.33 -10.04
CA GLY A 92 10.40 0.50 -11.10
C GLY A 92 9.50 0.60 -12.33
N GLU A 93 8.44 -0.20 -12.41
CA GLU A 93 7.35 0.00 -13.36
C GLU A 93 6.71 1.38 -13.17
N TRP A 94 6.01 1.86 -14.19
CA TRP A 94 5.44 3.20 -14.17
C TRP A 94 4.16 3.28 -14.98
N ILE A 95 3.39 4.33 -14.75
CA ILE A 95 2.26 4.73 -15.61
C ILE A 95 2.29 6.25 -15.80
N VAL A 96 2.27 6.67 -17.06
CA VAL A 96 2.09 8.08 -17.44
C VAL A 96 0.59 8.31 -17.63
N TYR A 97 0.05 9.37 -17.03
CA TYR A 97 -1.40 9.50 -16.92
C TYR A 97 -1.94 10.93 -16.96
N PHE A 98 -3.24 11.00 -17.25
CA PHE A 98 -4.12 12.12 -16.93
C PHE A 98 -5.27 11.63 -16.07
N ALA A 99 -5.60 12.42 -15.04
CA ALA A 99 -6.79 12.23 -14.25
C ALA A 99 -7.56 13.55 -14.18
N GLU A 100 -8.89 13.45 -14.25
CA GLU A 100 -9.79 14.58 -14.01
C GLU A 100 -10.91 14.11 -13.11
N CYS A 101 -11.26 14.95 -12.13
CA CYS A 101 -12.36 14.65 -11.23
C CYS A 101 -13.51 15.63 -11.44
N SER A 102 -14.72 15.09 -11.29
CA SER A 102 -15.98 15.83 -11.38
C SER A 102 -16.11 16.96 -10.36
N LYS A 103 -15.30 16.94 -9.30
CA LYS A 103 -15.19 18.06 -8.34
C LYS A 103 -14.42 19.24 -8.91
N ALA A 104 -13.33 18.99 -9.65
CA ALA A 104 -12.53 20.03 -10.29
C ALA A 104 -13.23 20.55 -11.55
N ASN A 105 -13.78 19.65 -12.35
CA ASN A 105 -14.55 19.98 -13.54
C ASN A 105 -15.88 19.23 -13.57
N PRO A 106 -16.99 19.84 -13.12
CA PRO A 106 -18.32 19.22 -13.12
C PRO A 106 -18.83 18.80 -14.49
N ARG A 107 -18.18 19.22 -15.58
CA ARG A 107 -18.55 18.79 -16.93
C ARG A 107 -17.99 17.41 -17.28
N ILE A 108 -16.90 17.00 -16.65
CA ILE A 108 -16.20 15.74 -16.88
C ILE A 108 -16.57 14.79 -15.71
N ALA A 109 -16.82 13.52 -16.01
CA ALA A 109 -16.98 12.51 -14.96
C ALA A 109 -15.61 12.12 -14.41
N ASP A 110 -15.55 11.53 -13.22
CA ASP A 110 -14.27 11.03 -12.70
C ASP A 110 -13.66 10.06 -13.72
N ILE A 111 -12.45 10.38 -14.18
CA ILE A 111 -11.76 9.61 -15.21
C ILE A 111 -10.26 9.66 -15.00
N PHE A 112 -9.65 8.49 -15.13
CA PHE A 112 -8.22 8.29 -15.22
C PHE A 112 -7.93 7.63 -16.57
N ILE A 113 -6.90 8.09 -17.26
CA ILE A 113 -6.36 7.46 -18.47
C ILE A 113 -4.84 7.43 -18.31
N GLY A 114 -4.23 6.27 -18.52
CA GLY A 114 -2.78 6.15 -18.47
C GLY A 114 -2.24 5.10 -19.42
N ARG A 115 -0.94 5.19 -19.69
CA ARG A 115 -0.17 4.20 -20.43
C ARG A 115 0.93 3.65 -19.54
N GLY A 116 0.92 2.34 -19.35
CA GLY A 116 1.86 1.64 -18.49
C GLY A 116 3.21 1.39 -19.15
N SER A 117 4.21 1.09 -18.31
CA SER A 117 5.54 0.65 -18.74
C SER A 117 5.54 -0.67 -19.51
N ASP A 118 4.44 -1.44 -19.43
CA ASP A 118 4.21 -2.65 -20.22
C ASP A 118 3.66 -2.35 -21.64
N GLY A 119 3.51 -1.07 -21.98
CA GLY A 119 3.05 -0.57 -23.26
C GLY A 119 1.54 -0.53 -23.43
N ARG A 120 0.76 -1.00 -22.44
CA ARG A 120 -0.71 -1.08 -22.51
C ARG A 120 -1.38 0.20 -22.05
N TRP A 121 -2.62 0.40 -22.51
CA TRP A 121 -3.45 1.53 -22.11
C TRP A 121 -4.47 1.13 -21.06
N TYR A 122 -4.67 1.99 -20.08
CA TYR A 122 -5.54 1.78 -18.95
C TYR A 122 -6.47 2.96 -18.74
N TYR A 123 -7.71 2.68 -18.35
CA TYR A 123 -8.63 3.71 -17.87
C TYR A 123 -9.37 3.28 -16.62
N SER A 124 -9.81 4.23 -15.81
CA SER A 124 -10.69 3.96 -14.68
C SER A 124 -11.65 5.11 -14.47
N THR A 125 -12.83 4.83 -13.93
CA THR A 125 -13.77 5.85 -13.45
C THR A 125 -13.70 6.03 -11.92
N TYR A 126 -12.64 5.51 -11.31
CA TYR A 126 -12.39 5.67 -9.88
C TYR A 126 -12.11 7.14 -9.56
N HIS A 127 -12.50 7.57 -8.35
CA HIS A 127 -12.33 8.96 -7.95
C HIS A 127 -10.88 9.22 -7.53
N PHE A 128 -10.14 9.93 -8.39
CA PHE A 128 -8.82 10.46 -8.08
C PHE A 128 -8.94 11.97 -7.81
N CYS A 129 -8.81 12.39 -6.56
CA CYS A 129 -8.77 13.81 -6.21
C CYS A 129 -7.56 14.50 -6.86
N VAL A 130 -7.61 15.84 -6.95
CA VAL A 130 -6.44 16.66 -7.31
C VAL A 130 -5.26 16.30 -6.42
N GLY A 131 -4.12 15.93 -7.01
CA GLY A 131 -2.93 15.47 -6.28
C GLY A 131 -3.01 14.03 -5.75
N MET A 132 -3.98 13.22 -6.20
CA MET A 132 -4.10 11.79 -5.87
C MET A 132 -4.10 11.49 -4.36
N ILE A 133 -4.74 12.34 -3.54
CA ILE A 133 -4.82 12.21 -2.06
C ILE A 133 -5.35 10.82 -1.60
N THR A 134 -5.98 10.05 -2.48
CA THR A 134 -6.43 8.68 -2.22
C THR A 134 -5.30 7.64 -2.22
N MET A 135 -4.13 7.95 -2.77
CA MET A 135 -2.96 7.07 -2.73
C MET A 135 -2.10 7.43 -1.52
N TRP A 136 -2.31 6.72 -0.42
CA TRP A 136 -1.52 6.89 0.80
C TRP A 136 -0.16 6.18 0.70
N GLU A 137 -0.08 5.13 -0.12
CA GLU A 137 1.12 4.31 -0.30
C GLU A 137 1.48 4.17 -1.79
N ARG A 138 2.78 3.99 -2.05
CA ARG A 138 3.29 3.75 -3.39
C ARG A 138 2.88 2.35 -3.87
N PRO A 139 2.22 2.21 -5.02
CA PRO A 139 1.87 0.89 -5.56
C PRO A 139 3.12 0.04 -5.82
N ARG A 140 3.03 -1.26 -5.59
CA ARG A 140 4.19 -2.16 -5.67
C ARG A 140 4.57 -2.48 -7.11
N THR A 141 3.59 -2.90 -7.89
CA THR A 141 3.71 -3.19 -9.31
C THR A 141 2.64 -2.45 -10.12
N LEU A 142 2.81 -2.39 -11.44
CA LEU A 142 1.76 -1.88 -12.32
C LEU A 142 0.50 -2.74 -12.25
N ALA A 143 0.65 -4.07 -12.11
CA ALA A 143 -0.48 -4.98 -11.97
C ALA A 143 -1.28 -4.75 -10.68
N ASP A 144 -0.61 -4.49 -9.56
CA ASP A 144 -1.26 -4.15 -8.30
C ASP A 144 -2.04 -2.83 -8.42
N PHE A 145 -1.43 -1.81 -9.03
CA PHE A 145 -2.09 -0.53 -9.29
C PHE A 145 -3.34 -0.70 -10.16
N VAL A 146 -3.22 -1.45 -11.25
CA VAL A 146 -4.32 -1.76 -12.17
C VAL A 146 -5.47 -2.47 -11.43
N ASN A 147 -5.15 -3.44 -10.58
CA ASN A 147 -6.15 -4.19 -9.83
C ASN A 147 -6.80 -3.35 -8.71
N GLU A 148 -5.99 -2.67 -7.90
CA GLU A 148 -6.45 -1.90 -6.74
C GLU A 148 -7.40 -0.77 -7.14
N TYR A 149 -7.06 -0.06 -8.22
CA TYR A 149 -7.84 1.06 -8.72
C TYR A 149 -8.81 0.68 -9.86
N SER A 150 -9.05 -0.62 -10.04
CA SER A 150 -10.04 -1.16 -10.98
C SER A 150 -9.86 -0.60 -12.40
N MET A 151 -8.61 -0.56 -12.87
CA MET A 151 -8.28 -0.10 -14.21
C MET A 151 -8.72 -1.14 -15.24
N CYS A 152 -9.26 -0.65 -16.35
CA CYS A 152 -9.66 -1.42 -17.51
C CYS A 152 -8.66 -1.18 -18.64
N GLU A 153 -8.22 -2.26 -19.31
CA GLU A 153 -7.37 -2.15 -20.50
C GLU A 153 -8.18 -1.65 -21.71
N PHE A 154 -7.55 -0.85 -22.57
CA PHE A 154 -8.10 -0.49 -23.88
C PHE A 154 -7.00 -0.40 -24.94
N ASP A 155 -7.37 -0.17 -26.20
CA ASP A 155 -6.47 -0.19 -27.36
C ASP A 155 -5.86 1.19 -27.70
N GLY A 156 -6.13 2.21 -26.89
CA GLY A 156 -5.79 3.59 -27.21
C GLY A 156 -6.78 4.27 -28.15
N ASP A 157 -7.78 3.54 -28.71
CA ASP A 157 -8.85 4.12 -29.51
C ASP A 157 -10.09 4.43 -28.63
N ILE A 158 -10.37 5.72 -28.54
CA ILE A 158 -11.45 6.26 -27.69
C ILE A 158 -12.83 5.93 -28.29
N GLY A 159 -12.93 5.71 -29.61
CA GLY A 159 -14.20 5.59 -30.33
C GLY A 159 -14.98 4.30 -30.02
N ALA A 160 -14.28 3.17 -29.93
CA ALA A 160 -14.91 1.85 -29.73
C ALA A 160 -15.14 1.52 -28.25
N THR A 161 -14.22 1.94 -27.38
CA THR A 161 -14.16 1.50 -25.98
C THR A 161 -15.16 2.24 -25.07
N PHE A 162 -15.45 3.52 -25.36
CA PHE A 162 -16.20 4.37 -24.43
C PHE A 162 -17.64 4.71 -24.86
N GLY A 163 -18.03 4.38 -26.10
CA GLY A 163 -19.39 4.63 -26.63
C GLY A 163 -20.50 3.82 -25.94
N ASN A 164 -20.14 2.76 -25.21
CA ASN A 164 -21.03 1.91 -24.44
C ASN A 164 -20.74 1.99 -22.94
N THR A 165 -20.77 3.19 -22.34
CA THR A 165 -20.77 3.33 -20.88
C THR A 165 -22.14 2.91 -20.28
N VAL A 166 -22.65 1.73 -20.66
CA VAL A 166 -23.53 0.93 -19.81
C VAL A 166 -22.61 0.40 -18.74
N ALA A 167 -22.79 0.89 -17.51
CA ALA A 167 -22.33 0.31 -16.24
C ALA A 167 -21.48 -0.96 -16.41
N LEU A 168 -20.21 -0.79 -16.78
CA LEU A 168 -19.26 -1.89 -16.72
C LEU A 168 -19.07 -2.11 -15.23
N MET A 169 -19.65 -3.21 -14.74
CA MET A 169 -19.48 -3.63 -13.36
C MET A 169 -17.98 -3.57 -13.04
N PRO A 170 -17.59 -3.07 -11.85
CA PRO A 170 -16.20 -3.16 -11.43
C PRO A 170 -15.73 -4.61 -11.63
N PRO A 171 -14.49 -4.84 -12.09
CA PRO A 171 -13.95 -6.19 -12.19
C PRO A 171 -14.26 -6.90 -10.87
N GLN A 172 -14.88 -8.09 -10.94
CA GLN A 172 -15.29 -8.81 -9.74
C GLN A 172 -14.05 -8.95 -8.84
N ARG A 173 -14.01 -8.18 -7.74
CA ARG A 173 -13.06 -8.39 -6.66
C ARG A 173 -13.18 -9.86 -6.29
N ARG A 174 -12.15 -10.66 -6.55
CA ARG A 174 -11.94 -11.84 -5.71
C ARG A 174 -11.71 -11.27 -4.32
N GLU A 175 -12.68 -11.45 -3.43
CA GLU A 175 -12.48 -11.04 -2.05
C GLU A 175 -11.20 -11.70 -1.54
N PRO A 176 -10.28 -10.94 -0.93
CA PRO A 176 -9.06 -11.52 -0.36
C PRO A 176 -9.44 -12.69 0.54
N ARG A 177 -8.87 -13.86 0.28
CA ARG A 177 -9.18 -15.04 1.07
C ARG A 177 -8.56 -14.87 2.45
N THR A 178 -9.29 -15.32 3.47
CA THR A 178 -8.80 -15.40 4.84
C THR A 178 -8.56 -16.86 5.17
N TYR A 179 -7.38 -17.15 5.72
CA TYR A 179 -7.06 -18.44 6.33
C TYR A 179 -7.13 -18.30 7.84
N ASP A 180 -7.96 -19.13 8.47
CA ASP A 180 -8.04 -19.27 9.91
C ASP A 180 -7.49 -20.64 10.29
N SER A 181 -6.38 -20.64 11.04
CA SER A 181 -5.74 -21.87 11.47
C SER A 181 -6.45 -22.58 12.62
N GLY A 182 -7.29 -21.87 13.39
CA GLY A 182 -7.77 -22.31 14.70
C GLY A 182 -6.66 -22.46 15.77
N ILE A 183 -5.41 -22.13 15.44
CA ILE A 183 -4.25 -22.20 16.34
C ILE A 183 -3.94 -20.79 16.81
N GLN A 184 -3.87 -20.58 18.11
CA GLN A 184 -3.45 -19.30 18.68
C GLN A 184 -1.96 -19.36 19.03
N PRO A 185 -1.06 -18.73 18.22
CA PRO A 185 0.35 -18.62 18.55
C PRO A 185 0.56 -17.84 19.85
N GLY A 186 -0.27 -16.82 20.11
CA GLY A 186 -0.12 -15.94 21.27
C GLY A 186 0.98 -14.88 21.04
N LEU A 187 1.36 -14.17 22.11
CA LEU A 187 2.45 -13.19 22.10
C LEU A 187 3.79 -13.86 22.45
N PRO A 188 4.94 -13.32 21.99
CA PRO A 188 6.23 -13.82 22.42
C PRO A 188 6.51 -13.42 23.87
N ASP A 189 7.19 -14.27 24.63
CA ASP A 189 7.73 -13.93 25.95
C ASP A 189 9.11 -13.30 25.77
N LEU A 190 9.13 -11.97 25.70
CA LEU A 190 10.34 -11.16 25.61
C LEU A 190 10.73 -10.54 26.96
N GLY A 191 10.11 -11.01 28.05
CA GLY A 191 10.34 -10.53 29.40
C GLY A 191 11.82 -10.55 29.84
N PRO A 192 12.63 -11.58 29.48
CA PRO A 192 14.07 -11.59 29.80
C PRO A 192 14.83 -10.38 29.24
N ILE A 193 14.55 -10.00 27.99
CA ILE A 193 15.22 -8.86 27.34
C ILE A 193 14.76 -7.56 27.98
N GLN A 194 13.46 -7.40 28.23
CA GLN A 194 12.92 -6.21 28.87
C GLN A 194 13.52 -5.98 30.26
N ARG A 195 13.69 -7.04 31.07
CA ARG A 195 14.32 -6.93 32.40
C ARG A 195 15.75 -6.42 32.32
N VAL A 196 16.57 -7.02 31.44
CA VAL A 196 17.96 -6.59 31.28
C VAL A 196 18.04 -5.17 30.77
N ALA A 197 17.20 -4.84 29.80
CA ALA A 197 17.13 -3.50 29.27
C ALA A 197 16.74 -2.45 30.32
N THR A 198 15.76 -2.74 31.18
CA THR A 198 15.42 -1.87 32.33
C THR A 198 16.60 -1.69 33.29
N ALA A 199 17.35 -2.77 33.59
CA ALA A 199 18.54 -2.68 34.44
C ALA A 199 19.68 -1.87 33.80
N ALA A 200 19.66 -1.75 32.48
CA ALA A 200 20.70 -1.11 31.70
C ALA A 200 20.52 0.41 31.54
N ILE A 201 19.28 0.92 31.71
CA ILE A 201 18.96 2.35 31.61
C ILE A 201 19.87 3.23 32.49
N PRO A 202 20.03 2.97 33.80
CA PRO A 202 20.89 3.82 34.64
C PRO A 202 22.36 3.79 34.22
N ILE A 203 22.83 2.69 33.62
CA ILE A 203 24.21 2.54 33.16
C ILE A 203 24.41 3.40 31.92
N ALA A 204 23.48 3.34 30.96
CA ALA A 204 23.50 4.16 29.77
C ALA A 204 23.49 5.66 30.10
N THR A 205 22.55 6.12 30.93
CA THR A 205 22.42 7.53 31.30
C THR A 205 23.59 8.07 32.12
N ASN A 206 24.37 7.21 32.78
CA ASN A 206 25.56 7.62 33.53
C ASN A 206 26.86 7.54 32.70
N SER A 207 26.88 6.71 31.66
CA SER A 207 28.08 6.46 30.85
C SER A 207 28.14 7.33 29.61
N ASP A 208 26.98 7.73 29.08
CA ASP A 208 26.86 8.59 27.91
C ASP A 208 26.46 10.02 28.35
N PRO A 209 27.34 11.02 28.17
CA PRO A 209 27.04 12.42 28.49
C PRO A 209 25.81 12.97 27.77
N ASP A 210 25.53 12.47 26.55
CA ASP A 210 24.39 12.93 25.74
C ASP A 210 23.06 12.36 26.24
N LEU A 211 23.11 11.30 27.07
CA LEU A 211 21.95 10.71 27.75
C LEU A 211 21.84 11.14 29.22
N ALA A 212 22.78 11.94 29.72
CA ALA A 212 22.81 12.34 31.13
C ALA A 212 21.63 13.26 31.47
N GLY A 213 20.77 12.82 32.39
CA GLY A 213 19.57 13.56 32.82
C GLY A 213 18.35 13.37 31.92
N HIS A 214 18.46 12.55 30.87
CA HIS A 214 17.37 12.18 29.97
C HIS A 214 16.67 10.90 30.44
N GLY A 215 15.37 10.81 30.15
CA GLY A 215 14.55 9.62 30.41
C GLY A 215 14.50 8.73 29.18
N LEU A 216 14.93 7.48 29.30
CA LEU A 216 14.82 6.50 28.22
C LEU A 216 13.53 5.70 28.36
N ASP A 217 12.67 5.79 27.35
CA ASP A 217 11.47 4.97 27.23
C ASP A 217 11.71 3.82 26.24
N PHE A 218 11.11 2.67 26.55
CA PHE A 218 11.11 1.53 25.65
C PHE A 218 10.36 1.90 24.36
N PHE A 219 11.03 1.79 23.22
CA PHE A 219 10.47 2.20 21.93
C PHE A 219 10.04 0.99 21.10
N SER A 220 10.92 0.00 20.95
CA SER A 220 10.58 -1.22 20.22
C SER A 220 11.48 -2.39 20.61
N ILE A 221 10.98 -3.60 20.41
CA ILE A 221 11.77 -4.83 20.41
C ILE A 221 11.55 -5.56 19.09
N ARG A 222 12.63 -6.00 18.48
CA ARG A 222 12.65 -6.83 17.30
C ARG A 222 13.25 -8.18 17.66
N TYR A 223 12.57 -9.22 17.26
CA TYR A 223 13.11 -10.57 17.21
C TYR A 223 13.19 -10.98 15.74
N GLU A 224 14.32 -11.59 15.39
CA GLU A 224 14.58 -12.11 14.06
C GLU A 224 15.31 -13.44 14.18
N HIS A 225 14.76 -14.49 13.57
CA HIS A 225 15.41 -15.78 13.48
C HIS A 225 15.49 -16.19 12.02
N ARG A 226 16.73 -16.29 11.53
CA ARG A 226 17.05 -16.75 10.18
C ARG A 226 17.36 -18.23 10.20
N PHE A 227 16.82 -18.93 9.20
CA PHE A 227 16.99 -20.35 8.99
C PHE A 227 17.86 -20.59 7.75
N GLY A 228 18.73 -21.59 7.80
CA GLY A 228 19.53 -22.02 6.65
C GLY A 228 18.77 -22.99 5.74
N GLU A 229 19.39 -23.38 4.62
CA GLU A 229 18.78 -24.28 3.63
C GLU A 229 18.31 -25.64 4.20
N SER A 230 18.95 -26.12 5.28
CA SER A 230 18.59 -27.33 6.02
C SER A 230 17.46 -27.14 7.05
N GLY A 231 16.93 -25.93 7.21
CA GLY A 231 15.98 -25.56 8.26
C GLY A 231 16.61 -25.43 9.65
N SER A 232 17.95 -25.46 9.74
CA SER A 232 18.69 -25.18 10.98
C SER A 232 18.91 -23.68 11.16
N ALA A 233 18.79 -23.19 12.38
CA ALA A 233 19.11 -21.81 12.75
C ALA A 233 20.48 -21.38 12.17
N THR A 234 20.50 -20.30 11.39
CA THR A 234 21.74 -19.65 10.93
C THR A 234 22.09 -18.45 11.80
N GLY A 235 21.11 -17.88 12.50
CA GLY A 235 21.29 -16.86 13.52
C GLY A 235 19.97 -16.48 14.17
N VAL A 236 20.01 -16.19 15.48
CA VAL A 236 18.92 -15.57 16.22
C VAL A 236 19.41 -14.22 16.70
N GLU A 237 18.67 -13.17 16.36
CA GLU A 237 18.96 -11.79 16.77
C GLU A 237 17.77 -11.23 17.52
N TYR A 238 18.05 -10.63 18.69
CA TYR A 238 17.09 -9.81 19.39
C TYR A 238 17.68 -8.42 19.54
N THR A 239 16.92 -7.42 19.12
CA THR A 239 17.30 -6.02 19.21
C THR A 239 16.22 -5.26 19.97
N ALA A 240 16.55 -4.64 21.09
CA ALA A 240 15.66 -3.69 21.76
C ALA A 240 16.20 -2.27 21.60
N ILE A 241 15.31 -1.35 21.25
CA ILE A 241 15.62 0.07 21.04
C ILE A 241 14.91 0.87 22.14
N TYR A 242 15.70 1.66 22.86
CA TYR A 242 15.19 2.65 23.80
C TYR A 242 15.50 4.03 23.25
N ARG A 243 14.50 4.92 23.32
CA ARG A 243 14.65 6.29 22.85
C ARG A 243 14.38 7.24 23.98
N ASP A 244 15.08 8.36 23.95
CA ASP A 244 14.75 9.48 24.80
C ASP A 244 13.34 9.98 24.47
N SER A 245 12.45 10.03 25.47
CA SER A 245 11.08 10.50 25.28
C SER A 245 10.91 12.01 25.28
N THR A 246 11.98 12.74 25.56
CA THR A 246 12.04 14.20 25.54
C THR A 246 12.60 14.76 24.22
N LEU A 247 13.27 13.92 23.41
CA LEU A 247 13.79 14.29 22.10
C LEU A 247 12.84 13.83 20.99
N SER A 248 12.54 14.70 20.02
CA SER A 248 11.70 14.39 18.85
C SER A 248 12.48 14.60 17.55
N GLY A 249 12.30 13.71 16.58
CA GLY A 249 12.97 13.75 15.27
C GLY A 249 14.14 12.76 15.12
N GLY A 250 14.83 12.82 13.98
CA GLY A 250 15.92 11.89 13.59
C GLY A 250 17.22 11.98 14.39
N ASN A 251 17.28 12.83 15.43
CA ASN A 251 18.41 12.99 16.34
C ASN A 251 18.15 12.41 17.73
N ALA A 252 17.12 11.57 17.90
CA ALA A 252 16.82 10.96 19.19
C ALA A 252 17.93 9.98 19.60
N THR A 253 18.85 10.43 20.45
CA THR A 253 19.84 9.60 21.12
C THR A 253 19.12 8.51 21.92
N GLY A 254 19.64 7.30 21.81
CA GLY A 254 19.04 6.10 22.39
C GLY A 254 20.08 5.01 22.58
N ILE A 255 19.63 3.87 23.09
CA ILE A 255 20.49 2.69 23.24
C ILE A 255 19.90 1.52 22.48
N ASP A 256 20.81 0.74 21.90
CA ASP A 256 20.51 -0.52 21.24
C ASP A 256 21.01 -1.66 22.12
N ILE A 257 20.20 -2.72 22.21
CA ILE A 257 20.50 -3.90 23.01
C ILE A 257 20.44 -5.12 22.10
N ASP A 258 21.60 -5.74 21.89
CA ASP A 258 21.73 -6.97 21.10
C ASP A 258 21.87 -8.18 22.00
N LEU A 259 21.06 -9.22 21.82
CA LEU A 259 21.26 -10.50 22.51
C LEU A 259 22.07 -11.48 21.66
N ARG A 260 23.12 -12.08 22.25
CA ARG A 260 23.90 -13.18 21.64
C ARG A 260 24.17 -14.27 22.68
N ASP A 261 23.80 -15.52 22.38
CA ASP A 261 24.07 -16.71 23.22
C ASP A 261 23.67 -16.58 24.70
N SER A 262 22.69 -15.73 25.03
CA SER A 262 22.23 -15.35 26.39
C SER A 262 22.97 -14.18 27.06
N THR A 263 23.85 -13.48 26.37
CA THR A 263 24.43 -12.20 26.82
C THR A 263 23.81 -11.03 26.06
N ALA A 264 23.22 -10.09 26.77
CA ALA A 264 22.78 -8.81 26.23
C ALA A 264 23.97 -7.85 26.16
N TYR A 265 24.16 -7.21 25.01
CA TYR A 265 25.19 -6.22 24.75
C TYR A 265 24.52 -4.88 24.49
N LEU A 266 24.81 -3.92 25.36
CA LEU A 266 24.35 -2.55 25.23
C LEU A 266 25.33 -1.72 24.41
N LYS A 267 24.79 -0.96 23.47
CA LYS A 267 25.55 -0.04 22.63
C LYS A 267 24.84 1.30 22.53
N THR A 268 25.64 2.36 22.33
CA THR A 268 25.12 3.61 21.76
C THR A 268 24.67 3.34 20.32
N GLN A 269 23.79 4.19 19.78
CA GLN A 269 23.39 4.09 18.36
C GLN A 269 24.58 4.31 17.38
N GLU A 270 25.68 4.91 17.84
CA GLU A 270 26.94 5.00 17.09
C GLU A 270 27.76 3.70 17.13
N GLY A 271 27.28 2.67 17.82
CA GLY A 271 27.91 1.35 17.95
C GLY A 271 28.93 1.22 19.08
N GLY A 272 29.08 2.24 19.93
CA GLY A 272 29.97 2.23 21.07
C GLY A 272 29.48 1.28 22.17
N SER A 273 30.29 0.31 22.57
CA SER A 273 29.92 -0.63 23.64
C SER A 273 29.84 0.06 24.99
N LEU A 274 28.71 -0.08 25.69
CA LEU A 274 28.48 0.52 27.00
C LEU A 274 28.54 -0.52 28.13
N TRP A 275 27.87 -1.66 27.95
CA TRP A 275 27.70 -2.65 29.00
C TRP A 275 27.31 -4.01 28.42
N SER A 276 27.49 -5.07 29.21
CA SER A 276 26.99 -6.39 28.86
C SER A 276 26.58 -7.17 30.11
N SER A 277 25.53 -7.98 30.01
CA SER A 277 25.10 -8.87 31.09
C SER A 277 24.42 -10.11 30.54
N GLU A 278 24.58 -11.21 31.26
CA GLU A 278 23.74 -12.39 31.04
C GLU A 278 22.27 -12.04 31.32
N ILE A 279 21.37 -12.61 30.53
CA ILE A 279 19.93 -12.51 30.73
C ILE A 279 19.44 -13.65 31.64
N ASP A 280 18.46 -13.34 32.49
CA ASP A 280 17.80 -14.35 33.31
C ASP A 280 16.63 -14.98 32.54
N GLY A 281 16.87 -16.21 32.05
CA GLY A 281 15.94 -16.98 31.23
C GLY A 281 16.05 -16.70 29.73
N GLU A 282 15.45 -17.57 28.92
CA GLU A 282 15.46 -17.45 27.45
C GLU A 282 14.16 -16.80 26.93
N PRO A 283 14.24 -15.84 26.01
CA PRO A 283 13.05 -15.32 25.33
C PRO A 283 12.37 -16.43 24.54
N LYS A 284 11.03 -16.48 24.56
CA LYS A 284 10.27 -17.54 23.88
C LYS A 284 9.37 -16.98 22.80
N VAL A 285 9.56 -17.47 21.57
CA VAL A 285 8.70 -17.16 20.43
C VAL A 285 8.00 -18.46 19.99
N PRO A 286 6.69 -18.43 19.66
CA PRO A 286 5.94 -19.63 19.26
C PRO A 286 6.27 -20.09 17.82
N GLU A 287 7.55 -20.18 17.46
CA GLU A 287 8.04 -20.44 16.09
C GLU A 287 7.39 -21.65 15.44
N GLY A 288 7.29 -22.78 16.16
CA GLY A 288 6.68 -24.00 15.63
C GLY A 288 5.22 -23.83 15.22
N LYS A 289 4.45 -23.03 15.98
CA LYS A 289 3.05 -22.71 15.64
C LYS A 289 3.02 -21.78 14.43
N LEU A 290 3.87 -20.75 14.39
CA LEU A 290 3.95 -19.79 13.28
C LEU A 290 4.33 -20.48 11.97
N MET A 291 5.28 -21.41 12.03
CA MET A 291 5.67 -22.23 10.89
C MET A 291 4.50 -23.09 10.40
N GLN A 292 3.79 -23.76 11.30
CA GLN A 292 2.63 -24.58 10.94
C GLN A 292 1.53 -23.73 10.28
N ILE A 293 1.22 -22.56 10.84
CA ILE A 293 0.19 -21.64 10.32
C ILE A 293 0.58 -21.14 8.93
N GLY A 294 1.82 -20.66 8.75
CA GLY A 294 2.30 -20.14 7.47
C GLY A 294 2.27 -21.19 6.35
N LEU A 295 2.78 -22.40 6.61
CA LEU A 295 2.73 -23.52 5.65
C LEU A 295 1.29 -23.87 5.27
N SER A 296 0.39 -23.93 6.25
CA SER A 296 -1.01 -24.29 6.02
C SER A 296 -1.77 -23.19 5.26
N ALA A 297 -1.46 -21.92 5.53
CA ALA A 297 -2.02 -20.79 4.80
C ALA A 297 -1.60 -20.80 3.33
N ILE A 298 -0.29 -20.96 3.04
CA ILE A 298 0.21 -21.02 1.66
C ILE A 298 -0.44 -22.18 0.89
N THR A 299 -0.45 -23.38 1.47
CA THR A 299 -1.04 -24.57 0.85
C THR A 299 -2.56 -24.45 0.69
N SER A 300 -3.25 -23.70 1.56
CA SER A 300 -4.68 -23.41 1.42
C SER A 300 -4.96 -22.41 0.29
N PHE A 301 -4.17 -21.34 0.18
CA PHE A 301 -4.35 -20.34 -0.87
C PHE A 301 -3.86 -20.83 -2.24
N TRP A 302 -2.79 -21.62 -2.27
CA TRP A 302 -2.23 -22.20 -3.48
C TRP A 302 -1.96 -23.70 -3.27
N PRO A 303 -2.98 -24.57 -3.43
CA PRO A 303 -2.86 -26.02 -3.23
C PRO A 303 -1.80 -26.72 -4.09
N GLN A 304 -1.39 -26.10 -5.20
CA GLN A 304 -0.30 -26.56 -6.06
C GLN A 304 1.10 -26.39 -5.42
N ILE A 305 1.22 -25.57 -4.38
CA ILE A 305 2.47 -25.35 -3.64
C ILE A 305 2.52 -26.35 -2.50
N HIS A 306 3.17 -27.48 -2.72
CA HIS A 306 3.38 -28.46 -1.65
C HIS A 306 4.38 -27.93 -0.61
N SER A 307 4.13 -28.23 0.68
CA SER A 307 5.02 -27.83 1.78
C SER A 307 6.46 -28.29 1.61
N SER A 308 6.70 -29.42 0.94
CA SER A 308 8.05 -29.92 0.63
C SER A 308 8.86 -29.01 -0.31
N ARG A 309 8.19 -28.07 -1.00
CA ARG A 309 8.81 -27.08 -1.90
C ARG A 309 9.14 -25.77 -1.20
N LEU A 310 8.78 -25.63 0.07
CA LEU A 310 9.03 -24.46 0.87
C LEU A 310 10.15 -24.76 1.87
N SER A 311 11.07 -23.82 2.05
CA SER A 311 11.92 -23.74 3.25
C SER A 311 11.51 -22.51 4.04
N LEU A 312 11.37 -22.66 5.36
CA LEU A 312 11.30 -21.50 6.24
C LEU A 312 12.64 -20.78 6.14
N GLU A 313 12.61 -19.46 5.94
CA GLU A 313 13.80 -18.61 5.87
C GLU A 313 13.91 -17.71 7.08
N GLU A 314 12.78 -17.16 7.52
CA GLU A 314 12.81 -16.10 8.51
C GLU A 314 11.50 -16.05 9.30
N ILE A 315 11.61 -15.76 10.60
CA ILE A 315 10.50 -15.28 11.41
C ILE A 315 10.94 -13.96 12.03
N VAL A 316 10.14 -12.92 11.81
CA VAL A 316 10.35 -11.58 12.39
C VAL A 316 9.14 -11.21 13.23
N CYS A 317 9.39 -10.68 14.42
CA CYS A 317 8.39 -10.02 15.25
C CYS A 317 8.91 -8.65 15.65
N THR A 318 8.16 -7.60 15.33
CA THR A 318 8.44 -6.23 15.76
C THR A 318 7.34 -5.79 16.71
N ASP A 319 7.74 -5.48 17.93
CA ASP A 319 6.98 -5.00 19.07
C ASP A 319 5.52 -5.52 19.23
N PRO A 320 5.31 -6.54 20.09
CA PRO A 320 3.96 -7.03 20.42
C PRO A 320 3.06 -6.00 21.13
N MET A 321 3.59 -4.89 21.66
CA MET A 321 2.76 -3.86 22.31
C MET A 321 1.97 -2.99 21.33
N PHE A 322 2.38 -2.94 20.05
CA PHE A 322 1.73 -2.11 19.03
C PHE A 322 1.24 -2.90 17.81
N TRP A 323 1.71 -4.14 17.60
CA TRP A 323 1.35 -4.95 16.45
C TRP A 323 1.06 -6.41 16.85
N GLU A 324 -0.20 -6.84 16.69
CA GLU A 324 -0.66 -8.21 16.97
C GLU A 324 -0.28 -9.21 15.86
N THR A 325 0.89 -9.04 15.23
CA THR A 325 1.28 -9.82 14.04
C THR A 325 2.74 -10.23 14.03
N TYR A 326 3.00 -11.37 13.39
CA TYR A 326 4.31 -11.91 13.07
C TYR A 326 4.50 -11.85 11.55
N SER A 327 5.74 -11.63 11.12
CA SER A 327 6.14 -11.88 9.73
C SER A 327 6.82 -13.24 9.63
N VAL A 328 6.35 -14.09 8.73
CA VAL A 328 6.88 -15.43 8.49
C VAL A 328 7.23 -15.55 7.02
N THR A 329 8.50 -15.80 6.71
CA THR A 329 9.01 -15.83 5.34
C THR A 329 9.43 -17.24 4.94
N TYR A 330 8.94 -17.69 3.79
CA TYR A 330 9.33 -18.95 3.16
C TYR A 330 10.04 -18.70 1.83
N ARG A 331 11.09 -19.48 1.54
CA ARG A 331 11.68 -19.56 0.20
C ARG A 331 11.07 -20.69 -0.58
N LEU A 332 10.74 -20.42 -1.83
CA LEU A 332 10.32 -21.42 -2.80
C LEU A 332 11.54 -22.08 -3.45
N LYS A 333 11.67 -23.40 -3.29
CA LYS A 333 12.84 -24.17 -3.79
C LYS A 333 12.80 -24.44 -5.29
N VAL A 334 11.64 -24.39 -5.92
CA VAL A 334 11.43 -24.77 -7.33
C VAL A 334 10.34 -23.93 -7.96
N GLN A 335 10.47 -23.68 -9.27
CA GLN A 335 9.44 -22.98 -10.03
C GLN A 335 8.10 -23.74 -10.03
N ILE A 336 6.99 -23.01 -9.99
CA ILE A 336 5.65 -23.57 -10.13
C ILE A 336 4.95 -22.91 -11.31
N ALA A 337 4.82 -23.65 -12.42
CA ALA A 337 4.36 -23.14 -13.71
C ALA A 337 2.96 -22.46 -13.64
N ASP A 338 2.09 -22.92 -12.75
CA ASP A 338 0.70 -22.45 -12.63
C ASP A 338 0.52 -21.30 -11.62
N VAL A 339 1.61 -20.76 -11.07
CA VAL A 339 1.59 -19.59 -10.19
C VAL A 339 2.53 -18.55 -10.78
N ALA A 340 1.96 -17.48 -11.35
CA ALA A 340 2.71 -16.45 -12.07
C ALA A 340 3.86 -15.83 -11.25
N GLN A 341 3.71 -15.75 -9.91
CA GLN A 341 4.73 -15.21 -9.00
C GLN A 341 5.75 -16.24 -8.48
N ALA A 342 5.62 -17.53 -8.80
CA ALA A 342 6.39 -18.61 -8.18
C ALA A 342 7.64 -19.00 -9.00
N ALA A 343 8.60 -18.07 -9.11
CA ALA A 343 9.94 -18.38 -9.62
C ALA A 343 10.78 -19.14 -8.57
N PRO A 344 11.85 -19.85 -8.97
CA PRO A 344 12.81 -20.38 -8.00
C PRO A 344 13.37 -19.25 -7.14
N ASP A 345 13.64 -19.56 -5.88
CA ASP A 345 14.18 -18.64 -4.86
C ASP A 345 13.27 -17.48 -4.46
N THR A 346 12.06 -17.38 -5.00
CA THR A 346 11.07 -16.39 -4.54
C THR A 346 10.79 -16.55 -3.05
N LEU A 347 10.82 -15.43 -2.33
CA LEU A 347 10.43 -15.33 -0.94
C LEU A 347 8.94 -15.02 -0.85
N ILE A 348 8.25 -15.74 0.02
CA ILE A 348 6.83 -15.59 0.34
C ILE A 348 6.76 -15.13 1.79
N GLU A 349 6.51 -13.84 2.01
CA GLU A 349 6.33 -13.26 3.33
C GLU A 349 4.84 -13.25 3.70
N LEU A 350 4.50 -13.73 4.90
CA LEU A 350 3.14 -13.79 5.40
C LEU A 350 3.01 -13.02 6.71
N ARG A 351 1.92 -12.27 6.85
CA ARG A 351 1.49 -11.70 8.14
C ARG A 351 0.58 -12.66 8.87
N VAL A 352 1.06 -13.17 10.01
CA VAL A 352 0.32 -14.09 10.88
C VAL A 352 -0.10 -13.36 12.14
N THR A 353 -1.40 -13.26 12.41
CA THR A 353 -1.86 -12.60 13.65
C THR A 353 -1.60 -13.48 14.88
N THR A 354 -1.62 -12.88 16.07
CA THR A 354 -1.53 -13.60 17.36
C THR A 354 -2.69 -14.58 17.59
N ASN A 355 -3.80 -14.40 16.87
CA ASN A 355 -4.94 -15.30 16.81
C ASN A 355 -4.85 -16.36 15.70
N GLY A 356 -3.78 -16.36 14.92
CA GLY A 356 -3.51 -17.36 13.88
C GLY A 356 -4.28 -17.16 12.57
N LEU A 357 -4.64 -15.91 12.26
CA LEU A 357 -5.24 -15.52 10.99
C LEU A 357 -4.15 -15.09 10.00
N VAL A 358 -4.38 -15.39 8.72
CA VAL A 358 -3.59 -14.90 7.60
C VAL A 358 -4.53 -14.39 6.52
N LEU A 359 -4.31 -13.17 6.04
CA LEU A 359 -5.07 -12.60 4.93
C LEU A 359 -4.23 -12.72 3.66
N GLU A 360 -4.82 -13.25 2.58
CA GLU A 360 -4.13 -13.41 1.30
C GLU A 360 -3.57 -12.08 0.78
N LYS A 361 -4.30 -10.98 0.96
CA LYS A 361 -3.87 -9.63 0.55
C LYS A 361 -2.61 -9.13 1.27
N ASP A 362 -2.28 -9.72 2.43
CA ASP A 362 -1.14 -9.33 3.25
C ASP A 362 0.06 -10.27 3.00
N ILE A 363 -0.04 -11.17 2.00
CA ILE A 363 1.06 -12.03 1.56
C ILE A 363 1.86 -11.31 0.48
N GLU A 364 3.17 -11.24 0.68
CA GLU A 364 4.09 -10.61 -0.25
C GLU A 364 4.96 -11.65 -0.95
N TRP A 365 5.13 -11.50 -2.26
CA TRP A 365 6.06 -12.30 -3.05
C TRP A 365 7.22 -11.41 -3.44
N ARG A 366 8.43 -11.75 -3.00
CA ARG A 366 9.65 -10.98 -3.31
C ARG A 366 10.58 -11.85 -4.14
N GLY A 367 10.93 -11.37 -5.33
CA GLY A 367 12.04 -11.94 -6.07
C GLY A 367 13.34 -11.78 -5.28
N THR A 368 14.27 -12.72 -5.41
CA THR A 368 15.66 -12.49 -4.99
C THR A 368 16.33 -11.59 -6.02
N ASP A 369 15.99 -10.31 -6.01
CA ASP A 369 16.80 -9.33 -6.73
C ASP A 369 18.18 -9.33 -6.05
N ARG A 370 19.18 -9.79 -6.81
CA ARG A 370 20.59 -9.57 -6.51
C ARG A 370 21.06 -8.28 -7.18
#